data_AF-A0A3N5XIA4-F1
#
_entry.id   AF-A0A3N5XIA4-F1
#
_cell.length_a   1.000
_cell.length_b   1.000
_cell.length_c   1.000
_cell.angle_alpha   90.00
_cell.angle_beta   90.00
_cell.angle_gamma   90.00
#
_symmetry.space_group_name_H-M   'P 1'
#
loop_
_entity.id
_entity.type
_entity.pdbx_description
1 polymer ?
#
loop_
_entity_poly.entity_id
_entity_poly.type
_entity_poly.pdbx_seq_one_letter_code
_entity_poly.pdbx_strand_id
1 'polypeptide(L)' 'MNIDTGLLRALLRVPKYKHGVRSMAAILQMSRLGGKKRFDKSDLPPREQLALHVDVDDFFFLLERERFFQQSTD' A
#
# COMPACT_ATOMS: atom_id res chain seq x y z
N MET A 1 -3.25 -6.68 14.89
CA MET A 1 -3.33 -6.52 13.42
C MET A 1 -1.92 -6.58 12.87
N ASN A 2 -1.64 -7.49 11.94
CA ASN A 2 -0.36 -7.62 11.25
C ASN A 2 -0.47 -6.92 9.88
N ILE A 3 0.51 -6.11 9.51
CA ILE A 3 0.51 -5.40 8.22
C ILE A 3 1.62 -6.01 7.37
N ASP A 4 1.30 -6.38 6.13
CA ASP A 4 2.29 -6.84 5.16
C ASP A 4 3.44 -5.82 5.04
N THR A 5 4.69 -6.30 5.07
CA THR A 5 5.87 -5.43 5.11
C THR A 5 5.99 -4.58 3.85
N GLY A 6 5.62 -5.13 2.68
CA GLY A 6 5.55 -4.37 1.44
C GLY A 6 4.51 -3.25 1.54
N LEU A 7 3.35 -3.55 2.11
CA LEU A 7 2.28 -2.58 2.27
C LEU A 7 2.64 -1.47 3.26
N LEU A 8 3.23 -1.83 4.41
CA LEU A 8 3.73 -0.85 5.37
C LEU A 8 4.79 0.06 4.72
N ARG A 9 5.68 -0.51 3.89
CA ARG A 9 6.67 0.26 3.14
C ARG A 9 6.02 1.25 2.18
N ALA A 10 5.05 0.81 1.40
CA ALA A 10 4.34 1.66 0.45
C ALA A 10 3.64 2.83 1.18
N LEU A 11 2.96 2.56 2.30
CA LEU A 11 2.30 3.59 3.10
C LEU A 11 3.30 4.60 3.71
N LEU A 12 4.46 4.15 4.18
CA LEU A 12 5.42 5.03 4.84
C LEU A 12 6.37 5.77 3.89
N ARG A 13 6.61 5.23 2.69
CA ARG A 13 7.65 5.73 1.77
C ARG A 13 7.13 6.26 0.45
N VAL A 14 5.82 6.20 0.20
CA VAL A 14 5.26 6.83 -1.00
C VAL A 14 5.63 8.32 -0.99
N PRO A 15 6.13 8.88 -2.12
CA PRO A 15 6.70 10.23 -2.11
C PRO A 15 5.73 11.30 -1.65
N LYS A 16 4.44 11.14 -1.99
CA LYS A 16 3.41 12.13 -1.66
C LYS A 16 2.02 11.51 -1.54
N TYR A 17 1.32 11.93 -0.50
CA TYR A 17 -0.13 11.85 -0.41
C TYR A 17 -0.75 13.13 -1.00
N LYS A 18 -1.60 13.01 -2.03
CA LYS A 18 -2.18 14.14 -2.78
C LYS A 18 -2.90 15.15 -1.89
N HIS A 19 -3.52 14.69 -0.80
CA HIS A 19 -4.20 15.51 0.20
C HIS A 19 -3.69 15.27 1.63
N GLY A 20 -2.40 14.94 1.77
CA GLY A 20 -1.77 14.69 3.08
C GLY A 20 -2.48 13.59 3.87
N VAL A 21 -2.70 13.83 5.17
CA VAL A 21 -3.33 12.84 6.07
C VAL A 21 -4.72 12.40 5.63
N ARG A 22 -5.48 13.24 4.90
CA ARG A 22 -6.81 12.86 4.38
C ARG A 22 -6.73 11.74 3.35
N SER A 23 -5.71 11.77 2.49
CA SER A 23 -5.47 10.70 1.51
C SER A 23 -5.09 9.38 2.20
N MET A 24 -4.24 9.42 3.22
CA MET A 24 -3.90 8.22 3.99
C MET A 24 -5.13 7.65 4.71
N ALA A 25 -5.91 8.50 5.38
CA ALA A 25 -7.13 8.08 6.06
C ALA A 25 -8.16 7.47 5.10
N ALA A 26 -8.36 8.09 3.93
CA ALA A 26 -9.28 7.58 2.91
C ALA A 26 -8.85 6.20 2.39
N ILE A 27 -7.56 5.98 2.12
CA ILE A 27 -7.04 4.67 1.71
C ILE A 27 -7.37 3.61 2.76
N LEU A 28 -7.08 3.88 4.04
CA LEU A 28 -7.35 2.94 5.13
C LEU A 28 -8.86 2.69 5.33
N GLN A 29 -9.70 3.71 5.15
CA GLN A 29 -11.15 3.59 5.27
C GLN A 29 -11.76 2.78 4.12
N MET A 30 -11.25 2.91 2.90
CA MET A 30 -11.69 2.13 1.74
C MET A 30 -11.13 0.70 1.76
N SER A 31 -10.12 0.43 2.59
CA SER A 31 -9.56 -0.91 2.75
C SER A 31 -10.48 -1.87 3.51
N ARG A 32 -10.45 -3.15 3.14
CA ARG A 32 -11.32 -4.20 3.72
C ARG A 32 -10.78 -4.75 5.05
N LEU A 33 -10.65 -3.87 6.05
CA LEU A 33 -9.99 -4.18 7.34
C LEU A 33 -10.89 -4.86 8.39
N GLY A 34 -12.20 -4.94 8.15
CA GLY A 34 -13.19 -5.42 9.14
C GLY A 34 -12.91 -6.85 9.64
N GLY A 35 -12.55 -6.99 10.93
CA GLY A 35 -12.34 -8.28 11.60
C GLY A 35 -11.08 -9.04 11.19
N LYS A 36 -10.24 -8.48 10.33
CA LYS A 36 -9.05 -9.17 9.82
C LYS A 36 -7.87 -9.09 10.77
N LYS A 37 -7.14 -10.20 10.88
CA LYS A 37 -5.87 -10.25 11.63
C LYS A 37 -4.68 -9.74 10.80
N ARG A 38 -4.82 -9.69 9.47
CA ARG A 38 -3.80 -9.25 8.52
C ARG A 38 -4.36 -8.18 7.57
N PHE A 39 -3.52 -7.19 7.26
CA PHE A 39 -3.74 -6.21 6.20
C PHE A 39 -2.70 -6.44 5.09
N ASP A 40 -3.16 -6.82 3.91
CA ASP A 40 -2.29 -7.07 2.74
C ASP A 40 -2.82 -6.43 1.45
N LYS A 41 -2.11 -6.63 0.33
CA LYS A 41 -2.45 -6.05 -0.98
C LYS A 41 -3.91 -6.30 -1.41
N SER A 42 -4.50 -7.45 -1.02
CA SER A 42 -5.88 -7.80 -1.40
C SER A 42 -6.94 -6.96 -0.67
N ASP A 43 -6.53 -6.23 0.37
CA ASP A 43 -7.39 -5.36 1.15
C ASP A 43 -7.34 -3.90 0.69
N LEU A 44 -6.44 -3.55 -0.24
CA LEU A 44 -6.34 -2.19 -0.77
C LEU A 44 -7.60 -1.82 -1.57
N PRO A 45 -7.93 -0.52 -1.65
CA PRO A 45 -8.91 -0.06 -2.63
C PRO A 45 -8.45 -0.36 -4.06
N PRO A 46 -9.38 -0.43 -5.03
CA PRO A 46 -9.07 -0.48 -6.45
C PRO A 46 -8.03 0.55 -6.88
N ARG A 47 -7.22 0.19 -7.89
CA ARG A 47 -6.09 1.00 -8.38
C ARG A 47 -6.53 2.43 -8.72
N GLU A 48 -7.70 2.58 -9.31
CA GLU A 48 -8.28 3.86 -9.72
C GLU A 48 -8.61 4.76 -8.52
N GLN A 49 -9.10 4.17 -7.43
CA GLN A 49 -9.37 4.90 -6.19
C GLN A 49 -8.07 5.25 -5.45
N LEU A 50 -7.09 4.35 -5.47
CA LEU A 50 -5.76 4.60 -4.91
C LEU A 50 -5.06 5.77 -5.63
N ALA A 51 -5.22 5.85 -6.95
CA ALA A 51 -4.69 6.93 -7.79
C ALA A 51 -5.29 8.31 -7.47
N LEU A 52 -6.42 8.41 -6.76
CA LEU A 52 -6.94 9.68 -6.24
C LEU A 52 -6.12 10.22 -5.06
N HIS A 53 -5.24 9.41 -4.47
CA HIS A 53 -4.61 9.70 -3.19
C HIS A 53 -3.08 9.67 -3.22
N VAL A 54 -2.48 8.91 -4.13
CA VAL A 54 -1.04 8.78 -4.32
C VAL A 54 -0.69 8.72 -5.81
N ASP A 55 0.60 8.82 -6.14
CA ASP A 55 1.08 8.22 -7.38
C ASP A 55 0.99 6.70 -7.23
N VAL A 56 0.21 6.07 -8.09
CA VAL A 56 -0.15 4.67 -7.94
C VAL A 56 0.99 3.75 -8.37
N ASP A 57 1.82 4.16 -9.32
CA ASP A 57 2.94 3.37 -9.81
C ASP A 57 4.09 3.36 -8.80
N ASP A 58 4.40 4.51 -8.20
CA ASP A 58 5.34 4.59 -7.07
C ASP A 58 4.88 3.75 -5.89
N PHE A 59 3.58 3.78 -5.58
CA PHE A 59 3.01 3.00 -4.49
C PHE A 59 3.18 1.50 -4.73
N PHE A 60 2.83 0.99 -5.92
CA PHE A 60 2.98 -0.42 -6.25
C PHE A 60 4.45 -0.85 -6.37
N PHE A 61 5.33 0.02 -6.87
CA PHE A 61 6.77 -0.22 -6.86
C PHE A 61 7.30 -0.45 -5.44
N LEU A 62 6.93 0.40 -4.48
CA LEU A 62 7.31 0.26 -3.07
C LEU A 62 6.69 -0.98 -2.42
N LEU A 63 5.43 -1.28 -2.76
CA LEU A 63 4.71 -2.45 -2.28
C LEU A 63 5.44 -3.74 -2.66
N GLU A 64 5.93 -3.81 -3.89
CA GLU A 64 6.51 -5.03 -4.46
C GLU A 64 8.04 -5.11 -4.31
N ARG A 65 8.69 -4.06 -3.80
CA ARG A 65 10.16 -3.90 -3.77
C ARG A 65 10.96 -5.10 -3.21
N GLU A 66 10.46 -5.81 -2.21
CA GLU A 66 11.18 -6.99 -1.66
C GLU A 66 11.05 -8.25 -2.52
N ARG A 67 10.02 -8.35 -3.38
CA ARG A 67 9.90 -9.45 -4.35
C ARG A 67 10.99 -9.41 -5.42
N PHE A 68 11.57 -8.24 -5.66
CA PHE A 68 12.62 -8.06 -6.66
C PHE A 68 14.02 -8.43 -6.16
N PHE A 69 14.26 -8.48 -4.84
CA PHE A 69 15.58 -8.85 -4.27
C PHE A 69 15.72 -10.35 -3.97
N GLN A 70 14.65 -11.14 -4.10
CA GLN A 70 14.66 -12.58 -3.82
C GLN A 70 15.03 -13.47 -5.03
N GLN A 71 15.36 -12.89 -6.20
CA GLN A 71 15.71 -13.61 -7.43
C GLN A 71 17.23 -13.72 -7.69
N SER A 72 18.05 -13.67 -6.64
CA SER A 72 19.51 -13.83 -6.77
C SER A 72 20.04 -14.77 -5.71
N THR A 73 19.60 -16.02 -5.76
CA THR A 73 20.32 -17.16 -5.18
C THR A 73 19.96 -18.39 -6.01
N ASP A 74 20.62 -18.49 -7.17
CA ASP A 74 20.96 -19.77 -7.80
C ASP A 74 22.48 -19.96 -7.61
#